data_AF-A0A2D8V9Q6-F1
#
_entry.id   AF-A0A2D8V9Q6-F1
#
_cell.length_a   1.000
_cell.length_b   1.000
_cell.length_c   1.000
_cell.angle_alpha   90.00
_cell.angle_beta   90.00
_cell.angle_gamma   90.00
#
_symmetry.space_group_name_H-M   'P 1'
#
loop_
_entity.id
_entity.type
_entity.pdbx_description
1 polymer ?
#
loop_
_entity_poly.entity_id
_entity_poly.type
_entity_poly.pdbx_seq_one_letter_code
_entity_poly.pdbx_strand_id
1 'polypeptide(L)'
;MKILEKEQVSFRKIEYFKNQISRKEINNILNILDIGIEDLIRKNELEFKSINDDDKKNKNILIELILNHPKVMQRPVIINDKKGVIGRPPENIYKIL
;
A
#
# COMPACT_ATOMS: atom_id res chain seq x y z
N MET A 1 -3.47 13.87 -6.04
CA MET A 1 -2.20 14.51 -6.40
C MET A 1 -2.26 16.03 -6.26
N LYS A 2 -3.41 16.66 -6.55
CA LYS A 2 -3.64 18.11 -6.28
C LYS A 2 -3.22 18.63 -4.89
N ILE A 3 -3.24 17.81 -3.83
CA ILE A 3 -2.81 18.23 -2.48
C ILE A 3 -1.27 18.40 -2.43
N LEU A 4 -0.50 17.38 -2.79
CA LEU A 4 0.97 17.46 -2.79
C LEU A 4 1.51 18.52 -3.76
N GLU A 5 0.86 18.68 -4.92
CA GLU A 5 1.20 19.73 -5.89
C GLU A 5 0.91 21.14 -5.36
N LYS A 6 -0.14 21.30 -4.53
CA LYS A 6 -0.50 22.57 -3.90
C LYS A 6 0.46 22.94 -2.77
N GLU A 7 0.99 21.95 -2.05
CA GLU A 7 1.94 22.15 -0.94
C GLU A 7 3.41 22.27 -1.41
N GLN A 8 3.68 22.25 -2.73
CA GLN A 8 5.03 22.31 -3.32
C GLN A 8 6.01 21.24 -2.79
N VAL A 9 5.51 20.13 -2.28
CA VAL A 9 6.37 19.06 -1.76
C VAL A 9 6.92 18.24 -2.91
N SER A 10 8.24 18.09 -2.97
CA SER A 10 8.90 17.21 -3.93
C SER A 10 8.59 15.75 -3.58
N PHE A 11 7.84 15.05 -4.42
CA PHE A 11 7.53 13.64 -4.23
C PHE A 11 7.95 12.80 -5.44
N ARG A 12 8.37 11.56 -5.18
CA ARG A 12 8.64 10.58 -6.24
C ARG A 12 7.43 9.69 -6.44
N LYS A 13 6.83 9.72 -7.62
CA LYS A 13 5.76 8.79 -7.98
C LYS A 13 6.36 7.46 -8.41
N ILE A 14 6.11 6.41 -7.63
CA ILE A 14 6.50 5.05 -7.98
C ILE A 14 5.27 4.30 -8.52
N GLU A 15 5.29 3.97 -9.81
CA GLU A 15 4.28 3.13 -10.43
C GLU A 15 4.60 1.65 -10.15
N TYR A 16 4.24 1.18 -8.96
CA TYR A 16 4.43 -0.23 -8.58
C TYR A 16 3.66 -1.23 -9.44
N PHE A 17 2.74 -0.76 -10.28
CA PHE A 17 2.07 -1.59 -11.27
C PHE A 17 2.98 -1.91 -12.48
N LYS A 18 3.96 -1.04 -12.78
CA LYS A 18 4.95 -1.26 -13.84
C LYS A 18 6.24 -1.88 -13.33
N ASN A 19 6.65 -1.50 -12.12
CA ASN A 19 7.82 -2.07 -11.45
C ASN A 19 7.35 -3.08 -10.42
N GLN A 20 7.63 -4.38 -10.64
CA GLN A 20 7.33 -5.43 -9.67
C GLN A 20 7.90 -5.03 -8.31
N ILE A 21 7.01 -4.79 -7.35
CA ILE A 21 7.38 -4.58 -5.96
C ILE A 21 7.99 -5.89 -5.44
N SER A 22 9.06 -5.80 -4.66
CA SER A 22 9.67 -6.97 -4.03
C SER A 22 9.06 -7.26 -2.65
N ARG A 23 9.17 -8.49 -2.15
CA ARG A 23 8.77 -8.84 -0.77
C ARG A 23 9.45 -7.95 0.28
N LYS A 24 10.70 -7.53 0.04
CA LYS A 24 11.43 -6.62 0.94
C LYS A 24 10.77 -5.24 0.96
N GLU A 25 10.41 -4.72 -0.21
CA GLU A 25 9.70 -3.45 -0.35
C GLU A 25 8.33 -3.49 0.35
N ILE A 26 7.55 -4.57 0.19
CA ILE A 26 6.26 -4.73 0.90
C ILE A 26 6.46 -4.66 2.41
N ASN A 27 7.42 -5.42 2.94
CA ASN A 27 7.69 -5.40 4.38
C ASN A 27 8.14 -4.02 4.86
N ASN A 28 8.94 -3.31 4.07
CA ASN A 28 9.34 -1.95 4.39
C ASN A 28 8.13 -1.00 4.42
N ILE A 29 7.24 -1.10 3.42
CA ILE A 29 5.98 -0.33 3.38
C ILE A 29 5.14 -0.62 4.63
N LEU A 30 4.93 -1.88 5.01
CA LEU A 30 4.17 -2.23 6.21
C LEU A 30 4.77 -1.62 7.47
N ASN A 31 6.10 -1.65 7.59
CA ASN A 31 6.81 -1.10 8.74
C ASN A 31 6.69 0.42 8.81
N ILE A 32 6.76 1.10 7.66
CA ILE A 32 6.61 2.56 7.56
C ILE A 32 5.17 3.02 7.81
N LEU A 33 4.19 2.22 7.38
CA LEU A 33 2.78 2.49 7.58
C LEU A 33 2.30 2.15 8.99
N ASP A 34 3.03 1.29 9.72
CA ASP A 34 2.64 0.74 11.02
C ASP A 34 1.25 0.06 10.96
N ILE A 35 1.06 -0.80 9.95
CA ILE A 35 -0.21 -1.52 9.71
C ILE A 35 0.01 -3.01 9.41
N GLY A 36 -1.07 -3.78 9.55
CA GLY A 36 -1.15 -5.15 9.07
C GLY A 36 -1.15 -5.24 7.54
N ILE A 37 -0.72 -6.39 7.01
CA ILE A 37 -0.75 -6.65 5.56
C ILE A 37 -2.17 -6.67 4.99
N GLU A 38 -3.16 -7.00 5.81
CA GLU A 38 -4.57 -6.96 5.42
C GLU A 38 -5.07 -5.54 5.16
N ASP A 39 -4.56 -4.54 5.89
CA ASP A 39 -4.94 -3.13 5.73
C ASP A 39 -4.33 -2.54 4.46
N LEU A 40 -3.19 -3.10 4.03
CA LEU A 40 -2.55 -2.76 2.76
C LEU A 40 -3.31 -3.33 1.56
N ILE A 41 -4.19 -4.31 1.75
CA ILE A 41 -4.96 -4.96 0.68
C ILE A 41 -6.38 -4.38 0.59
N ARG A 42 -6.83 -4.16 -0.64
CA ARG A 42 -8.19 -3.76 -0.95
C ARG A 42 -9.11 -4.97 -0.79
N LYS A 43 -9.85 -5.01 0.32
CA LYS A 43 -10.81 -6.08 0.64
C LYS A 43 -11.92 -6.30 -0.42
N ASN A 44 -12.09 -5.34 -1.34
CA ASN A 44 -13.10 -5.40 -2.41
C ASN A 44 -12.65 -6.11 -3.69
N GLU A 45 -11.35 -6.38 -3.86
CA GLU A 45 -10.83 -6.99 -5.09
C GLU A 45 -11.16 -8.48 -5.13
N LEU A 46 -11.39 -9.00 -6.35
CA LEU A 46 -11.80 -10.39 -6.55
C LEU A 46 -10.72 -11.35 -6.06
N GLU A 47 -9.46 -11.06 -6.36
CA GLU A 47 -8.33 -11.90 -5.95
C GLU A 47 -8.24 -12.08 -4.42
N PHE A 48 -8.57 -11.03 -3.63
CA PHE A 48 -8.61 -11.15 -2.17
C PHE A 48 -9.86 -11.91 -1.67
N LYS A 49 -10.99 -11.75 -2.36
CA LYS A 49 -12.23 -12.46 -2.03
C LYS A 49 -12.15 -13.96 -2.34
N SER A 50 -11.35 -14.34 -3.33
CA SER A 50 -11.15 -15.73 -3.76
C SER A 50 -10.27 -16.56 -2.82
N ILE A 51 -9.65 -15.94 -1.80
CA ILE A 51 -8.80 -16.64 -0.82
C ILE A 51 -9.62 -17.00 0.41
N ASN A 52 -9.28 -18.10 1.07
CA ASN A 52 -9.96 -18.53 2.29
C ASN A 52 -9.66 -17.60 3.47
N ASP A 53 -10.55 -17.57 4.48
CA ASP A 53 -10.36 -16.70 5.63
C ASP A 53 -9.16 -17.06 6.51
N ASP A 54 -8.73 -18.33 6.52
CA ASP A 54 -7.48 -18.74 7.15
C ASP A 54 -6.25 -18.18 6.43
N ASP A 55 -6.26 -18.22 5.10
CA ASP A 55 -5.19 -17.70 4.27
C ASP A 55 -5.07 -16.17 4.39
N LYS A 56 -6.20 -15.47 4.59
CA LYS A 56 -6.22 -14.03 4.85
C LYS A 56 -5.54 -13.63 6.17
N LYS A 57 -5.39 -14.55 7.11
CA LYS A 57 -4.64 -14.31 8.36
C LYS A 57 -3.14 -14.55 8.18
N ASN A 58 -2.73 -15.20 7.10
CA ASN A 58 -1.33 -15.54 6.86
C ASN A 58 -0.61 -14.44 6.07
N LYS A 59 0.30 -13.74 6.75
CA LYS A 59 1.07 -12.65 6.15
C LYS A 59 1.84 -13.07 4.90
N ASN A 60 2.41 -14.27 4.86
CA ASN A 60 3.20 -14.72 3.71
C ASN A 60 2.31 -14.94 2.48
N ILE A 61 1.12 -15.51 2.68
CA ILE A 61 0.16 -15.75 1.60
C ILE A 61 -0.34 -14.43 1.02
N LEU A 62 -0.65 -13.47 1.89
CA LEU A 62 -1.05 -12.13 1.47
C LEU A 62 0.06 -11.36 0.73
N ILE A 63 1.33 -11.56 1.11
CA ILE A 63 2.45 -11.00 0.37
C ILE A 63 2.54 -11.62 -1.03
N GLU A 64 2.44 -12.95 -1.14
CA GLU A 64 2.42 -13.63 -2.44
C GLU A 64 1.26 -13.15 -3.33
N LEU A 65 0.09 -12.92 -2.73
CA LEU A 65 -1.05 -12.34 -3.44
C LEU A 65 -0.69 -10.98 -4.04
N ILE A 66 -0.04 -10.09 -3.29
CA ILE A 66 0.35 -8.76 -3.78
C ILE A 66 1.43 -8.87 -4.86
N LEU A 67 2.38 -9.80 -4.73
CA LEU A 67 3.43 -10.01 -5.74
C LEU A 67 2.84 -10.49 -7.07
N ASN A 68 1.89 -11.42 -7.01
CA ASN A 68 1.20 -11.94 -8.20
C ASN A 68 0.16 -10.96 -8.76
N HIS A 69 -0.50 -10.22 -7.87
CA HIS A 69 -1.59 -9.29 -8.19
C HIS A 69 -1.37 -7.93 -7.51
N PRO A 70 -0.41 -7.11 -7.97
CA PRO A 70 -0.14 -5.81 -7.34
C PRO A 70 -1.34 -4.86 -7.38
N LYS A 71 -2.34 -5.14 -8.23
CA LYS A 71 -3.61 -4.39 -8.28
C LYS A 71 -4.37 -4.43 -6.96
N VAL A 72 -4.21 -5.48 -6.16
CA VAL A 72 -4.92 -5.66 -4.89
C VAL A 72 -4.46 -4.70 -3.79
N MET A 73 -3.30 -4.07 -3.96
CA MET A 73 -2.76 -3.13 -2.99
C MET A 73 -3.58 -1.83 -2.95
N GLN A 74 -3.72 -1.25 -1.76
CA GLN A 74 -4.33 0.06 -1.53
C GLN A 74 -3.62 1.16 -2.31
N ARG A 75 -4.39 2.17 -2.73
CA ARG A 75 -3.91 3.30 -3.55
C ARG A 75 -4.62 4.59 -3.18
N PRO A 76 -3.93 5.74 -3.07
CA PRO A 76 -2.47 5.91 -3.11
C PRO A 76 -1.84 5.56 -1.75
N VAL A 77 -0.63 4.99 -1.79
CA VAL A 77 0.26 4.89 -0.61
C VAL A 77 1.25 6.03 -0.73
N ILE A 78 1.39 6.84 0.31
CA ILE A 78 2.34 7.94 0.36
C ILE A 78 3.31 7.64 1.49
N ILE A 79 4.61 7.75 1.21
CA ILE A 79 5.70 7.54 2.15
C ILE A 79 6.55 8.79 2.16
N ASN A 80 6.78 9.35 3.35
CA ASN A 80 7.68 10.47 3.61
C ASN A 80 8.73 10.04 4.63
N ASP A 81 9.96 9.80 4.17
CA ASP A 81 11.08 9.27 4.95
C ASP A 81 10.73 8.03 5.80
N LYS A 82 10.39 8.26 7.07
CA LYS A 82 10.11 7.21 8.08
C LYS A 82 8.63 7.01 8.37
N LYS A 83 7.74 7.79 7.76
CA LYS A 83 6.29 7.72 7.98
C LYS A 83 5.57 7.49 6.66
N GLY A 84 4.48 6.75 6.68
CA GLY A 84 3.61 6.64 5.52
C GLY A 84 2.16 6.57 5.90
N VAL A 85 1.31 6.83 4.91
CA VAL A 85 -0.14 6.74 5.04
C VAL A 85 -0.78 6.22 3.76
N ILE A 86 -1.94 5.58 3.92
CA ILE A 86 -2.86 5.31 2.83
C ILE A 86 -3.69 6.59 2.63
N GLY A 87 -3.55 7.23 1.47
CA GLY A 87 -4.24 8.48 1.11
C GLY A 87 -5.72 8.32 0.77
N ARG A 88 -6.39 7.35 1.39
CA ARG A 88 -7.84 7.19 1.39
C ARG A 88 -8.31 7.08 2.85
N PRO A 89 -8.97 8.11 3.40
CA PRO A 89 -9.35 9.38 2.77
C PRO A 89 -8.13 10.25 2.40
N PRO A 90 -8.26 11.18 1.43
CA PRO A 90 -7.16 12.06 0.99
C PRO A 90 -6.61 12.95 2.12
N GLU A 91 -7.40 13.16 3.18
CA GLU A 91 -7.02 13.88 4.39
C GLU A 91 -5.84 13.23 5.13
N ASN A 92 -5.66 11.90 5.00
CA ASN A 92 -4.54 11.22 5.63
C ASN A 92 -3.18 11.75 5.16
N ILE A 93 -3.11 12.33 3.95
CA ILE A 93 -1.88 12.94 3.41
C ILE A 93 -1.35 14.03 4.34
N TYR A 94 -2.22 14.79 5.02
CA TYR A 94 -1.79 15.83 5.97
C TYR A 94 -1.08 15.29 7.22
N LYS A 95 -1.18 13.99 7.53
CA LYS A 95 -0.48 13.39 8.67
C LYS A 95 1.03 13.21 8.45
N ILE A 96 1.46 13.28 7.19
CA ILE A 96 2.86 13.02 6.78
C ILE A 96 3.49 14.18 6.00
N LEU A 97 2.74 15.26 5.77
CA LEU A 97 3.27 16.52 5.24
C LEU A 97 4.13 17.22 6.30
#